data_AF-A0A9W6TCB9-F1
#
_entry.id   AF-A0A9W6TCB9-F1
#
_cell.length_a   1.000
_cell.length_b   1.000
_cell.length_c   1.000
_cell.angle_alpha   90.00
_cell.angle_beta   90.00
_cell.angle_gamma   90.00
#
_symmetry.space_group_name_H-M   'P 1'
#
loop_
_entity.id
_entity.type
_entity.pdbx_description
1 polymer ?
#
loop_
_entity_poly.entity_id
_entity_poly.type
_entity_poly.pdbx_seq_one_letter_code
_entity_poly.pdbx_strand_id
1 'polypeptide(L)'
;MSVARLWLAPNTEEEFMSLLGDAQDASVNPVDCKTSSTAKSAMDKVMLHKLCEGVALNSTAELLPPEDGDTVDTPRKALGSQTEGALLGFATACNDGEFDYAEMRKTANIRRVLPFSSDRKRMSVIISRPG
;
A
#
# COMPACT_ATOMS: atom_id res chain seq x y z
N MET A 1 1.69 12.90 -15.26
CA MET A 1 2.21 11.65 -14.68
C MET A 1 2.49 11.90 -13.20
N SER A 2 1.79 11.21 -12.30
CA SER A 2 2.02 11.30 -10.85
C SER A 2 2.96 10.17 -10.45
N VAL A 3 4.08 10.48 -9.81
CA VAL A 3 5.04 9.52 -9.28
C VAL A 3 4.77 9.38 -7.79
N ALA A 4 4.34 8.19 -7.35
CA ALA A 4 4.28 7.87 -5.94
C ALA A 4 5.70 7.87 -5.36
N ARG A 5 5.94 8.69 -4.33
CA ARG A 5 7.19 8.71 -3.58
C ARG A 5 6.92 8.17 -2.18
N LEU A 6 7.32 6.92 -1.93
CA LEU A 6 7.32 6.36 -0.59
C LEU A 6 8.55 6.92 0.14
N TRP A 7 8.33 7.68 1.21
CA TRP A 7 9.38 8.13 2.11
C TRP A 7 9.42 7.17 3.30
N LEU A 8 10.41 6.28 3.30
CA LEU A 8 10.82 5.57 4.52
C LEU A 8 11.71 6.55 5.31
N ALA A 9 11.46 6.67 6.61
CA ALA A 9 12.32 7.42 7.51
C ALA A 9 13.20 6.40 8.26
N PRO A 10 14.38 6.04 7.71
CA PRO A 10 15.33 5.20 8.43
C PRO A 10 15.86 5.98 9.64
N ASN A 11 16.17 5.26 10.72
CA ASN A 11 16.69 5.86 11.95
C ASN A 11 18.19 6.13 11.86
N THR A 12 18.90 5.43 10.97
CA THR A 12 20.33 5.59 10.72
C THR A 12 20.65 5.57 9.22
N GLU A 13 21.78 6.15 8.85
CA GLU A 13 22.27 6.12 7.46
C GLU A 13 22.58 4.69 6.98
N GLU A 14 23.00 3.81 7.89
CA GLU A 14 23.29 2.41 7.60
C GLU A 14 22.03 1.63 7.19
N GLU A 15 20.89 1.90 7.83
CA GLU A 15 19.58 1.36 7.47
C GLU A 15 19.11 1.87 6.10
N PHE A 16 19.44 3.11 5.75
CA PHE A 16 19.19 3.63 4.40
C PHE A 16 20.06 2.95 3.35
N MET A 17 21.35 2.77 3.64
CA MET A 17 22.30 2.16 2.71
C MET A 17 22.06 0.66 2.52
N SER A 18 21.57 -0.06 3.54
CA SER A 18 21.18 -1.46 3.40
C SER A 18 19.98 -1.64 2.47
N LEU A 19 19.04 -0.68 2.44
CA LEU A 19 17.93 -0.67 1.47
C LEU A 19 18.41 -0.50 0.01
N LEU A 20 19.60 0.07 -0.18
CA LEU A 20 20.21 0.28 -1.50
C LEU A 20 21.19 -0.84 -1.90
N GLY A 21 21.65 -1.63 -0.92
CA GLY A 21 22.74 -2.60 -1.07
C GLY A 21 22.44 -3.80 -1.98
N ASP A 22 21.16 -4.15 -2.17
CA ASP A 22 20.76 -5.26 -3.05
C ASP A 22 20.61 -4.83 -4.53
N ALA A 23 20.80 -3.56 -4.85
CA ALA A 23 20.54 -3.03 -6.19
C ALA A 23 21.66 -3.28 -7.22
N GLN A 24 22.82 -3.84 -6.81
CA GLN A 24 24.00 -3.91 -7.67
C GLN A 24 24.37 -5.29 -8.26
N ASP A 25 23.80 -6.42 -7.80
CA ASP A 25 24.19 -7.75 -8.32
C ASP A 25 23.03 -8.67 -8.76
N ALA A 26 21.78 -8.21 -8.71
CA ALA A 26 20.70 -8.95 -9.36
C ALA A 26 20.64 -8.56 -10.84
N SER A 27 20.79 -9.54 -11.73
CA SER A 27 20.04 -9.56 -12.99
C SER A 27 18.55 -9.41 -12.63
N VAL A 28 18.08 -8.17 -12.39
CA VAL A 28 16.69 -7.88 -12.06
C VAL A 28 15.92 -8.08 -13.36
N ASN A 29 15.52 -9.32 -13.61
CA ASN A 29 14.39 -9.56 -14.48
C ASN A 29 13.25 -8.71 -13.91
N PRO A 30 12.68 -7.78 -14.70
CA PRO A 30 11.60 -6.95 -14.20
C PRO A 30 10.49 -7.86 -13.67
N VAL A 31 10.25 -7.79 -12.37
CA VAL A 31 9.16 -8.55 -11.74
C VAL A 31 7.86 -7.98 -12.29
N ASP A 32 7.10 -8.80 -13.00
CA ASP A 32 5.82 -8.41 -13.58
C ASP A 32 4.74 -8.38 -12.49
N CYS A 33 4.48 -7.22 -11.90
CA CYS A 33 3.48 -7.02 -10.85
C CYS A 33 2.04 -6.90 -11.39
N LYS A 34 1.72 -7.50 -12.54
CA LYS A 34 0.36 -7.50 -13.11
C LYS A 34 -0.66 -8.24 -12.25
N THR A 35 -0.20 -9.18 -11.42
CA THR A 35 -1.05 -9.96 -10.52
C THR A 35 -0.62 -9.75 -9.07
N SER A 36 -1.59 -9.82 -8.15
CA SER A 36 -1.35 -9.71 -6.71
C SER A 36 -0.46 -10.84 -6.19
N SER A 37 -0.57 -12.04 -6.77
CA SER A 37 0.23 -13.22 -6.41
C SER A 37 1.71 -13.06 -6.74
N THR A 38 2.04 -12.58 -7.95
CA THR A 38 3.43 -12.34 -8.34
C THR A 38 4.05 -11.22 -7.53
N ALA A 39 3.30 -10.14 -7.29
CA ALA A 39 3.76 -9.05 -6.44
C ALA A 39 4.01 -9.52 -4.99
N LYS A 40 3.11 -10.34 -4.44
CA LYS A 40 3.25 -10.93 -3.11
C LYS A 40 4.53 -11.78 -3.00
N SER A 41 4.82 -12.62 -4.00
CA SER A 41 6.02 -13.47 -4.00
C SER A 41 7.32 -12.68 -4.12
N ALA A 42 7.28 -11.46 -4.67
CA ALA A 42 8.45 -10.61 -4.84
C ALA A 42 8.80 -9.78 -3.58
N MET A 43 7.88 -9.68 -2.62
CA MET A 43 8.07 -8.91 -1.39
C MET A 43 8.27 -9.83 -0.20
N ASP A 44 9.13 -9.43 0.73
CA ASP A 44 9.16 -10.05 2.05
C ASP A 44 7.92 -9.66 2.88
N LYS A 45 7.69 -10.36 3.99
CA LYS A 45 6.51 -10.12 4.83
C LYS A 45 6.47 -8.71 5.41
N VAL A 46 7.64 -8.14 5.72
CA VAL A 46 7.75 -6.81 6.33
C VAL A 46 7.39 -5.74 5.30
N MET A 47 7.94 -5.81 4.09
CA MET A 47 7.63 -4.90 2.99
C MET A 47 6.17 -4.99 2.59
N LEU A 48 5.63 -6.21 2.44
CA LEU A 48 4.22 -6.43 2.12
C LEU A 48 3.30 -5.78 3.16
N HIS A 49 3.57 -6.01 4.44
CA HIS A 49 2.81 -5.39 5.52
C HIS A 49 2.88 -3.86 5.45
N LYS A 50 4.06 -3.28 5.22
CA LYS A 50 4.24 -1.82 5.14
C LYS A 50 3.54 -1.22 3.93
N LEU A 51 3.54 -1.92 2.80
CA LEU A 51 2.82 -1.49 1.60
C LEU A 51 1.31 -1.47 1.87
N CYS A 52 0.76 -2.58 2.38
CA CYS A 52 -0.67 -2.68 2.69
C CYS A 52 -1.10 -1.63 3.72
N GLU A 53 -0.32 -1.47 4.80
CA GLU A 53 -0.54 -0.44 5.82
C GLU A 53 -0.51 0.98 5.21
N GLY A 54 0.50 1.28 4.40
CA GLY A 54 0.64 2.57 3.74
C GLY A 54 -0.56 2.89 2.82
N VAL A 55 -1.01 1.91 2.04
CA VAL A 55 -2.19 2.02 1.17
C VAL A 55 -3.46 2.23 2.00
N ALA A 56 -3.68 1.42 3.03
CA ALA A 56 -4.87 1.53 3.87
C ALA A 56 -4.98 2.92 4.51
N LEU A 57 -3.89 3.40 5.12
CA LEU A 57 -3.88 4.64 5.88
C LEU A 57 -3.92 5.88 4.99
N ASN A 58 -3.37 5.83 3.77
CA ASN A 58 -3.42 6.95 2.83
C ASN A 58 -4.60 6.89 1.86
N SER A 59 -5.51 5.93 1.99
CA SER A 59 -6.70 5.82 1.15
C SER A 59 -7.93 6.32 1.91
N THR A 60 -8.82 7.01 1.20
CA THR A 60 -10.16 7.41 1.66
C THR A 60 -11.26 6.58 1.00
N ALA A 61 -10.91 5.74 0.02
CA ALA A 61 -11.84 4.84 -0.64
C ALA A 61 -12.26 3.69 0.29
N GLU A 62 -13.46 3.17 0.02
CA GLU A 62 -14.03 2.02 0.71
C GLU A 62 -14.41 0.95 -0.32
N LEU A 63 -14.00 -0.31 -0.07
CA LEU A 63 -14.38 -1.43 -0.94
C LEU A 63 -15.80 -1.86 -0.61
N LEU A 64 -16.69 -1.80 -1.60
CA LEU A 64 -18.04 -2.31 -1.46
C LEU A 64 -18.02 -3.84 -1.31
N PRO A 65 -18.95 -4.43 -0.54
CA PRO A 65 -19.10 -5.89 -0.47
C PRO A 65 -19.23 -6.50 -1.88
N PRO A 66 -18.74 -7.73 -2.09
CA PRO A 66 -19.00 -8.45 -3.34
C PRO A 66 -20.51 -8.60 -3.56
N GLU A 67 -20.93 -8.47 -4.81
CA GLU A 67 -22.32 -8.66 -5.24
C GLU A 67 -22.56 -10.13 -5.64
N ASP A 68 -23.85 -10.53 -5.70
CA ASP A 68 -24.23 -11.88 -6.14
C ASP A 68 -23.75 -12.12 -7.58
N GLY A 69 -22.84 -13.10 -7.74
CA GLY A 69 -22.23 -13.43 -9.03
C GLY A 69 -20.78 -12.94 -9.20
N ASP A 70 -20.25 -12.16 -8.25
CA ASP A 70 -18.83 -11.80 -8.23
C ASP A 70 -17.97 -13.04 -7.95
N THR A 71 -16.91 -13.22 -8.74
CA THR A 71 -15.89 -14.25 -8.51
C THR A 71 -14.70 -13.65 -7.78
N VAL A 72 -13.76 -14.49 -7.36
CA VAL A 72 -12.48 -14.04 -6.76
C VAL A 72 -11.70 -13.11 -7.70
N ASP A 73 -11.87 -13.27 -9.01
CA ASP A 73 -11.20 -12.48 -10.04
C ASP A 73 -11.94 -11.18 -10.36
N THR A 74 -13.19 -10.99 -9.90
CA THR A 74 -13.93 -9.77 -10.13
C THR A 74 -13.35 -8.62 -9.29
N PRO A 75 -12.88 -7.52 -9.90
CA PRO A 75 -12.40 -6.38 -9.15
C PRO A 75 -13.52 -5.79 -8.28
N ARG A 76 -13.26 -5.66 -6.97
CA ARG A 76 -14.24 -5.06 -6.05
C ARG A 76 -14.53 -3.62 -6.44
N LYS A 77 -15.81 -3.28 -6.47
CA LYS A 77 -16.25 -1.89 -6.61
C LYS A 77 -15.81 -1.08 -5.40
N ALA A 78 -15.46 0.19 -5.62
CA ALA A 78 -15.05 1.10 -4.56
C ALA A 78 -15.91 2.35 -4.53
N LEU A 79 -16.27 2.79 -3.32
CA LEU A 79 -16.81 4.11 -3.05
C LEU A 79 -15.65 5.12 -2.92
N GLY A 80 -15.76 6.26 -3.58
CA GLY A 80 -14.73 7.31 -3.55
C GLY A 80 -13.80 7.29 -4.77
N SER A 81 -12.51 7.55 -4.57
CA SER A 81 -11.53 7.59 -5.66
C SER A 81 -11.29 6.20 -6.25
N GLN A 82 -11.51 6.04 -7.56
CA GLN A 82 -11.29 4.77 -8.27
C GLN A 82 -9.84 4.29 -8.15
N THR A 83 -8.87 5.21 -8.16
CA THR A 83 -7.46 4.88 -8.03
C THR A 83 -7.12 4.38 -6.63
N GLU A 84 -7.68 5.03 -5.60
CA GLU A 84 -7.50 4.60 -4.21
C GLU A 84 -8.18 3.25 -3.95
N GLY A 85 -9.36 3.03 -4.53
CA GLY A 85 -10.07 1.76 -4.46
C GLY A 85 -9.31 0.61 -5.12
N ALA A 86 -8.72 0.84 -6.30
CA ALA A 86 -7.90 -0.16 -6.96
C ALA A 86 -6.66 -0.53 -6.15
N LEU A 87 -5.97 0.45 -5.55
CA LEU A 87 -4.84 0.18 -4.66
C LEU A 87 -5.26 -0.58 -3.41
N LEU A 88 -6.40 -0.22 -2.81
CA LEU A 88 -6.92 -0.89 -1.62
C LEU A 88 -7.30 -2.35 -1.92
N GLY A 89 -7.97 -2.58 -3.06
CA GLY A 89 -8.29 -3.93 -3.54
C GLY A 89 -7.04 -4.77 -3.79
N PHE A 90 -6.00 -4.17 -4.38
CA PHE A 90 -4.71 -4.82 -4.56
C PHE A 90 -4.05 -5.19 -3.22
N ALA A 91 -4.03 -4.27 -2.25
CA ALA A 91 -3.47 -4.53 -0.91
C ALA A 91 -4.20 -5.68 -0.20
N THR A 92 -5.54 -5.73 -0.27
CA THR A 92 -6.34 -6.83 0.26
C THR A 92 -6.02 -8.16 -0.44
N ALA A 93 -5.86 -8.15 -1.77
CA ALA A 93 -5.55 -9.33 -2.56
C ALA A 93 -4.13 -9.88 -2.28
N CYS A 94 -3.14 -9.02 -2.04
CA CYS A 94 -1.78 -9.45 -1.70
C CYS A 94 -1.67 -10.11 -0.31
N ASN A 95 -2.66 -9.91 0.57
CA ASN A 95 -2.68 -10.53 1.90
C ASN A 95 -3.71 -11.66 2.04
N ASP A 96 -4.14 -12.27 0.94
CA ASP A 96 -5.14 -13.35 0.90
C ASP A 96 -6.44 -13.02 1.66
N GLY A 97 -6.80 -11.74 1.76
CA GLY A 97 -7.96 -11.28 2.53
C GLY A 97 -7.77 -11.22 4.05
N GLU A 98 -6.60 -11.57 4.59
CA GLU A 98 -6.29 -11.44 6.02
C GLU A 98 -6.06 -9.97 6.45
N PHE A 99 -5.85 -9.07 5.49
CA PHE A 99 -5.63 -7.66 5.76
C PHE A 99 -6.95 -6.90 5.95
N ASP A 100 -7.33 -6.68 7.20
CA ASP A 100 -8.44 -5.81 7.56
C ASP A 100 -8.00 -4.35 7.60
N TYR A 101 -8.15 -3.68 6.45
CA TYR A 101 -7.81 -2.27 6.30
C TYR A 101 -8.72 -1.36 7.16
N ALA A 102 -9.95 -1.78 7.46
CA ALA A 102 -10.90 -0.98 8.23
C ALA A 102 -10.51 -0.99 9.71
N GLU A 103 -10.18 -2.15 10.27
CA GLU A 103 -9.62 -2.25 11.63
C GLU A 103 -8.27 -1.55 11.74
N MET A 104 -7.42 -1.63 10.72
CA MET A 104 -6.16 -0.88 10.69
C MET A 104 -6.38 0.65 10.77
N ARG A 105 -7.34 1.19 10.02
CA ARG A 105 -7.70 2.62 10.08
C ARG A 105 -8.23 3.03 11.46
N LYS A 106 -8.98 2.16 12.13
CA LYS A 106 -9.52 2.41 13.49
C LYS A 106 -8.44 2.39 14.57
N THR A 107 -7.47 1.48 14.45
CA THR A 107 -6.45 1.24 15.47
C THR A 107 -5.20 2.12 15.31
N ALA A 108 -4.95 2.65 14.11
CA ALA A 108 -3.80 3.48 13.84
C ALA A 108 -3.83 4.80 14.64
N ASN A 109 -2.71 5.13 15.27
CA ASN A 109 -2.53 6.42 15.94
C ASN A 109 -2.24 7.53 14.91
N ILE A 110 -3.29 7.98 14.23
CA ILE A 110 -3.21 9.05 13.24
C ILE A 110 -3.04 10.38 13.97
N ARG A 111 -1.88 11.01 13.79
CA ARG A 111 -1.57 12.34 14.32
C ARG A 111 -2.12 13.44 13.44
N ARG A 112 -2.07 13.25 12.12
CA ARG A 112 -2.51 14.26 11.15
C ARG A 112 -2.85 13.62 9.81
N VAL A 113 -3.98 14.02 9.25
CA VAL A 113 -4.33 13.77 7.85
C VAL A 113 -4.04 15.03 7.04
N LEU A 114 -3.34 14.87 5.92
CA LEU A 114 -3.09 15.92 4.93
C LEU A 114 -3.82 15.50 3.64
N PRO A 115 -5.04 16.01 3.41
CA PRO A 115 -5.82 15.68 2.23
C PRO A 115 -5.08 16.04 0.94
N PHE A 116 -5.54 15.46 -0.17
CA PHE A 116 -5.04 15.78 -1.48
C PHE A 116 -5.07 17.29 -1.72
N SER A 117 -3.96 17.83 -2.22
CA SER A 117 -3.81 19.22 -2.59
C SER A 117 -3.32 19.28 -4.02
N SER A 118 -4.06 19.99 -4.88
CA SER A 118 -3.70 20.17 -6.30
C SER A 118 -2.33 20.83 -6.46
N ASP A 119 -1.98 21.77 -5.57
CA ASP A 119 -0.69 22.45 -5.58
C ASP A 119 0.47 21.49 -5.26
N ARG A 120 0.29 20.63 -4.24
CA ARG A 120 1.33 19.68 -3.78
C ARG A 120 1.31 18.36 -4.54
N LYS A 121 0.24 18.07 -5.28
CA LYS A 121 -0.03 16.83 -6.03
C LYS A 121 0.18 15.57 -5.20
N ARG A 122 -0.15 15.63 -3.91
CA ARG A 122 -0.03 14.50 -2.98
C ARG A 122 -1.07 14.57 -1.87
N MET A 123 -1.33 13.41 -1.30
CA MET A 123 -1.99 13.22 -0.02
C MET A 123 -1.02 12.51 0.93
N SER A 124 -1.18 12.71 2.23
CA SER A 124 -0.30 12.08 3.23
C SER A 124 -1.02 11.89 4.55
N VAL A 125 -0.66 10.85 5.29
CA VAL A 125 -1.06 10.64 6.68
C VAL A 125 0.18 10.52 7.56
N ILE A 126 0.14 11.19 8.70
CA ILE A 126 1.18 11.14 9.74
C ILE A 126 0.66 10.24 10.85
N ILE A 127 1.41 9.18 11.15
CA ILE A 127 1.11 8.24 12.23
C ILE A 127 2.19 8.26 13.31
N SER A 128 1.79 7.95 14.54
CA SER A 128 2.71 7.59 15.62
C SER A 128 3.00 6.10 15.55
N ARG A 129 4.26 5.70 15.64
CA ARG A 129 4.62 4.29 15.85
C ARG A 129 4.93 4.05 17.33
N PRO A 130 4.52 2.91 17.92
CA PRO A 130 5.08 2.49 19.19
C PRO A 130 6.58 2.28 19.00
N GLY A 131 7.37 2.90 19.88
CA GLY A 131 8.83 2.77 19.94
C GLY A 131 9.25 1.53 20.72
#